data_AF-A0A3B8SLB2-F1
#
_entry.id   AF-A0A3B8SLB2-F1
#
_cell.length_a   1.000
_cell.length_b   1.000
_cell.length_c   1.000
_cell.angle_alpha   90.00
_cell.angle_beta   90.00
_cell.angle_gamma   90.00
#
_symmetry.space_group_name_H-M   'P 1'
#
loop_
_entity.id
_entity.type
_entity.pdbx_description
1 polymer ?
#
loop_
_entity_poly.entity_id
_entity_poly.type
_entity_poly.pdbx_seq_one_letter_code
_entity_poly.pdbx_strand_id
1 'polypeptide(L)'
;MFIRCIPIVSLDKIYLKIDNKYIIFLDCTRLDGSKELVSRNNSNKFDSVELQIKRIASYLLANGSKSIILADDVVFSGSVLKKVISIFSKYNIRVIGIRSAISTTSAYQEFNSFLPKKLKCGYLLAEQVTDQICERDFYFGIAQSGISILGKDKTIYKAPYFIPYGNPVERASIPERDKLDFSKSCLARSMLLWSEIERLSKRKILIEDLPEKISNTDDKEEVVKTLKKEWKKI
;
A
#
# COMPACT_ATOMS: atom_id res chain seq x y z
N MET A 1 -25.50 26.78 13.60
CA MET A 1 -25.04 26.27 12.29
C MET A 1 -24.26 24.99 12.52
N PHE A 2 -24.84 23.82 12.26
CA PHE A 2 -24.10 22.56 12.40
C PHE A 2 -23.07 22.46 11.28
N ILE A 3 -21.78 22.48 11.61
CA ILE A 3 -20.72 22.18 10.64
C ILE A 3 -20.87 20.70 10.28
N ARG A 4 -21.47 20.44 9.12
CA ARG A 4 -21.60 19.07 8.61
C ARG A 4 -20.24 18.61 8.14
N CYS A 5 -19.57 17.78 8.94
CA CYS A 5 -18.31 17.18 8.57
C CYS A 5 -18.52 16.27 7.36
N ILE A 6 -17.70 16.42 6.31
CA ILE A 6 -17.75 15.56 5.13
C ILE A 6 -16.92 14.32 5.43
N PRO A 7 -17.51 13.11 5.35
CA PRO A 7 -16.76 11.88 5.59
C PRO A 7 -15.60 11.70 4.62
N ILE A 8 -14.52 11.11 5.11
CA ILE A 8 -13.35 10.74 4.34
C ILE A 8 -13.38 9.22 4.15
N VAL A 9 -13.24 8.76 2.92
CA VAL A 9 -12.99 7.34 2.64
C VAL A 9 -11.53 7.21 2.24
N SER A 10 -10.73 6.60 3.11
CA SER A 10 -9.32 6.36 2.84
C SER A 10 -9.11 5.01 2.18
N LEU A 11 -8.32 4.99 1.10
CA LEU A 11 -7.85 3.77 0.46
C LEU A 11 -6.64 3.20 1.18
N ASP A 12 -5.95 4.00 2.01
CA ASP A 12 -4.81 3.57 2.81
C ASP A 12 -5.10 3.66 4.32
N LYS A 13 -4.71 2.62 5.07
CA LYS A 13 -4.84 2.54 6.53
C LYS A 13 -3.51 2.75 7.25
N ILE A 14 -2.39 2.74 6.51
CA ILE A 14 -1.04 2.68 7.09
C ILE A 14 -0.71 3.95 7.87
N TYR A 15 -1.00 5.11 7.30
CA TYR A 15 -0.65 6.41 7.88
C TYR A 15 -1.73 6.98 8.80
N LEU A 16 -2.78 6.20 9.05
CA LEU A 16 -4.00 6.66 9.67
C LEU A 16 -4.32 5.80 10.90
N LYS A 17 -3.91 6.27 12.09
CA LYS A 17 -4.49 5.80 13.36
C LYS A 17 -5.79 6.54 13.59
N ILE A 18 -6.93 5.85 13.50
CA ILE A 18 -8.20 6.57 13.56
C ILE A 18 -9.23 5.88 14.45
N ASP A 19 -9.46 6.49 15.62
CA ASP A 19 -10.71 6.44 16.38
C ASP A 19 -11.61 7.63 15.99
N ASN A 20 -11.90 7.79 14.69
CA ASN A 20 -12.74 8.88 14.19
C ASN A 20 -13.81 8.32 13.24
N LYS A 21 -15.06 8.40 13.70
CA LYS A 21 -16.25 7.95 12.97
C LYS A 21 -16.46 8.59 11.58
N TYR A 22 -15.77 9.69 11.28
CA TYR A 22 -15.86 10.37 9.99
C TYR A 22 -14.83 9.88 8.97
N ILE A 23 -13.94 8.95 9.34
CA ILE A 23 -12.99 8.36 8.41
C ILE A 23 -13.26 6.87 8.31
N ILE A 24 -13.53 6.42 7.09
CA ILE A 24 -13.90 5.05 6.76
C ILE A 24 -12.82 4.48 5.87
N PHE A 25 -12.44 3.22 6.07
CA PHE A 25 -11.44 2.56 5.24
C PHE A 25 -12.08 1.76 4.11
N LEU A 26 -11.52 1.87 2.92
CA LEU A 26 -11.81 1.02 1.77
C LEU A 26 -10.57 0.19 1.47
N ASP A 27 -10.66 -1.13 1.64
CA ASP A 27 -9.55 -2.01 1.30
C ASP A 27 -9.48 -2.24 -0.22
N CYS A 28 -8.79 -1.32 -0.89
CA CYS A 28 -8.54 -1.35 -2.32
C CYS A 28 -7.03 -1.22 -2.57
N THR A 29 -6.51 -2.10 -3.42
CA THR A 29 -5.18 -1.99 -4.02
C THR A 29 -5.31 -1.76 -5.53
N ARG A 30 -4.17 -1.72 -6.22
CA ARG A 30 -4.02 -1.43 -7.66
C ARG A 30 -5.00 -2.22 -8.53
N LEU A 31 -5.26 -1.69 -9.72
CA LEU A 31 -5.88 -2.45 -10.79
C LEU A 31 -4.99 -3.65 -11.13
N ASP A 32 -5.54 -4.86 -11.17
CA ASP A 32 -4.79 -6.00 -11.70
C ASP A 32 -4.60 -5.89 -13.22
N GLY A 33 -3.91 -6.86 -13.82
CA GLY A 33 -3.76 -6.95 -15.29
C GLY A 33 -5.10 -7.03 -16.04
N SER A 34 -6.21 -7.33 -15.35
CA SER A 34 -7.57 -7.33 -15.90
C SER A 34 -8.29 -5.98 -15.77
N LYS A 35 -7.63 -4.96 -15.19
CA LYS A 35 -8.19 -3.64 -14.86
C LYS A 35 -9.32 -3.69 -13.83
N GLU A 36 -9.36 -4.73 -13.01
CA GLU A 36 -10.31 -4.87 -11.90
C GLU A 36 -9.74 -4.34 -10.58
N LEU A 37 -10.62 -3.81 -9.73
CA LEU A 37 -10.21 -3.35 -8.39
C LEU A 37 -10.00 -4.58 -7.50
N VAL A 38 -8.82 -4.68 -6.90
CA VAL A 38 -8.45 -5.81 -6.04
C VAL A 38 -8.39 -5.36 -4.59
N SER A 39 -8.71 -6.23 -3.63
CA SER A 39 -8.49 -5.96 -2.20
C SER A 39 -7.09 -6.43 -1.79
N ARG A 40 -6.47 -5.82 -0.76
CA ARG A 40 -5.11 -6.21 -0.36
C ARG A 40 -5.03 -7.63 0.19
N ASN A 41 -6.13 -8.14 0.74
CA ASN A 41 -6.07 -9.33 1.55
C ASN A 41 -6.21 -10.66 0.81
N ASN A 42 -6.78 -10.77 -0.40
CA ASN A 42 -6.98 -12.01 -1.21
C ASN A 42 -7.27 -13.35 -0.49
N SER A 43 -7.55 -13.32 0.80
CA SER A 43 -8.04 -14.41 1.61
C SER A 43 -9.51 -14.56 1.26
N ASN A 44 -9.98 -15.79 1.16
CA ASN A 44 -11.35 -16.19 0.81
C ASN A 44 -12.45 -15.65 1.77
N LYS A 45 -12.23 -14.54 2.47
CA LYS A 45 -13.14 -13.91 3.44
C LYS A 45 -13.39 -12.40 3.23
N PHE A 46 -13.03 -11.80 2.10
CA PHE A 46 -13.37 -10.40 1.83
C PHE A 46 -14.21 -10.20 0.56
N ASP A 47 -15.25 -9.40 0.75
CA ASP A 47 -16.17 -8.90 -0.26
C ASP A 47 -15.41 -8.17 -1.37
N SER A 48 -15.88 -8.29 -2.62
CA SER A 48 -15.34 -7.49 -3.73
C SER A 48 -15.26 -6.01 -3.34
N VAL A 49 -14.29 -5.26 -3.89
CA VAL A 49 -14.14 -3.82 -3.60
C VAL A 49 -15.46 -3.08 -3.82
N GLU A 50 -16.25 -3.49 -4.81
CA GLU A 50 -17.60 -2.98 -5.04
C GLU A 50 -18.57 -3.25 -3.87
N LEU A 51 -18.57 -4.46 -3.31
CA LEU A 51 -19.43 -4.79 -2.17
C LEU A 51 -18.99 -4.05 -0.89
N GLN A 52 -17.69 -3.79 -0.71
CA GLN A 52 -17.21 -2.85 0.33
C GLN A 52 -17.77 -1.45 0.10
N ILE A 53 -17.66 -0.91 -1.12
CA ILE A 53 -18.21 0.41 -1.48
C ILE A 53 -19.72 0.47 -1.23
N LYS A 54 -20.46 -0.58 -1.59
CA LYS A 54 -21.91 -0.67 -1.33
C LYS A 54 -22.22 -0.57 0.17
N ARG A 55 -21.46 -1.28 1.02
CA ARG A 55 -21.63 -1.22 2.49
C ARG A 55 -21.33 0.17 3.05
N ILE A 56 -20.23 0.79 2.60
CA ILE A 56 -19.86 2.17 2.98
C ILE A 56 -20.95 3.15 2.54
N ALA A 57 -21.44 3.04 1.31
CA ALA A 57 -22.50 3.89 0.78
C ALA A 57 -23.80 3.78 1.60
N SER A 58 -24.25 2.55 1.91
CA SER A 58 -25.43 2.34 2.76
C SER A 58 -25.26 2.98 4.14
N TYR A 59 -24.09 2.82 4.77
CA TYR A 59 -23.79 3.45 6.06
C TYR A 59 -23.83 4.98 5.97
N LEU A 60 -23.21 5.57 4.95
CA LEU A 60 -23.18 7.02 4.74
C LEU A 60 -24.59 7.58 4.54
N LEU A 61 -25.41 6.94 3.71
CA LEU A 61 -26.78 7.34 3.43
C LEU A 61 -27.68 7.25 4.68
N ALA A 62 -27.54 6.18 5.48
CA ALA A 62 -28.25 6.04 6.76
C ALA A 62 -27.89 7.16 7.75
N ASN A 63 -26.68 7.71 7.65
CA ASN A 63 -26.21 8.87 8.42
C ASN A 63 -26.41 10.21 7.68
N GLY A 64 -27.25 10.22 6.64
CA GLY A 64 -27.63 11.38 5.85
C GLY A 64 -26.53 11.94 4.91
N SER A 65 -25.36 11.33 4.86
CA SER A 65 -24.23 11.79 4.06
C SER A 65 -24.34 11.30 2.62
N LYS A 66 -24.35 12.24 1.66
CA LYS A 66 -24.38 11.94 0.21
C LYS A 66 -23.09 12.36 -0.50
N SER A 67 -22.09 12.81 0.24
CA SER A 67 -20.84 13.29 -0.32
C SER A 67 -19.66 12.89 0.54
N ILE A 68 -18.55 12.55 -0.12
CA ILE A 68 -17.32 12.12 0.52
C ILE A 68 -16.09 12.79 -0.11
N ILE A 69 -15.00 12.76 0.65
CA ILE A 69 -13.65 12.99 0.14
C ILE A 69 -12.94 11.66 0.09
N LEU A 70 -12.26 11.35 -1.02
CA LEU A 70 -11.35 10.21 -1.06
C LEU A 70 -9.98 10.63 -0.53
N ALA A 71 -9.31 9.74 0.19
CA ALA A 71 -7.93 9.90 0.59
C ALA A 71 -7.09 8.72 0.10
N ASP A 72 -5.92 9.02 -0.44
CA ASP A 72 -4.91 8.04 -0.85
C ASP A 72 -3.53 8.63 -0.63
N ASP A 73 -2.49 7.83 -0.43
CA ASP A 73 -1.14 8.39 -0.23
C ASP A 73 -0.62 9.05 -1.51
N VAL A 74 -0.89 8.44 -2.67
CA VAL A 74 -0.39 8.89 -3.97
C VAL A 74 -1.46 8.82 -5.06
N VAL A 75 -1.45 9.82 -5.94
CA VAL A 75 -2.30 9.85 -7.13
C VAL A 75 -1.45 10.07 -8.38
N PHE A 76 -1.02 8.96 -9.00
CA PHE A 76 -0.41 8.94 -10.34
C PHE A 76 -1.52 9.03 -11.40
N SER A 77 -1.72 8.03 -12.26
CA SER A 77 -2.75 8.09 -13.33
C SER A 77 -4.20 8.30 -12.85
N GLY A 78 -4.47 8.09 -11.56
CA GLY A 78 -5.80 8.23 -10.97
C GLY A 78 -6.79 7.14 -11.40
N SER A 79 -6.37 6.12 -12.13
CA SER A 79 -7.25 5.08 -12.72
C SER A 79 -8.08 4.34 -11.65
N VAL A 80 -7.45 3.94 -10.55
CA VAL A 80 -8.11 3.33 -9.38
C VAL A 80 -9.19 4.28 -8.83
N LEU A 81 -8.81 5.54 -8.55
CA LEU A 81 -9.73 6.53 -7.98
C LEU A 81 -10.91 6.83 -8.92
N LYS A 82 -10.70 6.92 -10.23
CA LYS A 82 -11.78 7.10 -11.21
C LYS A 82 -12.79 5.95 -11.16
N LYS A 83 -12.31 4.71 -11.06
CA LYS A 83 -13.18 3.53 -10.93
C LYS A 83 -13.93 3.53 -9.61
N VAL A 84 -13.26 3.87 -8.50
CA VAL A 84 -13.89 4.03 -7.17
C VAL A 84 -14.96 5.13 -7.18
N ILE A 85 -14.68 6.30 -7.78
CA ILE A 85 -15.64 7.40 -7.97
C ILE A 85 -16.88 6.91 -8.74
N SER A 86 -16.68 6.19 -9.83
CA SER A 86 -17.77 5.64 -10.64
C SER A 86 -18.66 4.70 -9.83
N ILE A 87 -18.06 3.80 -9.02
CA ILE A 87 -18.83 2.86 -8.20
C ILE A 87 -19.59 3.60 -7.08
N PHE A 88 -18.97 4.56 -6.39
CA PHE A 88 -19.70 5.38 -5.39
C PHE A 88 -20.88 6.13 -6.02
N SER A 89 -20.71 6.64 -7.23
CA SER A 89 -21.78 7.32 -7.97
C SER A 89 -22.96 6.38 -8.27
N LYS A 90 -22.71 5.10 -8.61
CA LYS A 90 -23.78 4.09 -8.79
C LYS A 90 -24.61 3.89 -7.51
N TYR A 91 -24.00 4.08 -6.34
CA TYR A 91 -24.66 3.98 -5.03
C TYR A 91 -25.05 5.35 -4.44
N ASN A 92 -25.27 6.37 -5.28
CA ASN A 92 -25.77 7.69 -4.88
C ASN A 92 -24.88 8.46 -3.89
N ILE A 93 -23.57 8.16 -3.86
CA ILE A 93 -22.57 8.91 -3.10
C ILE A 93 -21.72 9.72 -4.07
N ARG A 94 -21.69 11.05 -3.89
CA ARG A 94 -20.86 11.93 -4.69
C ARG A 94 -19.46 12.07 -4.09
N VAL A 95 -18.43 11.68 -4.82
CA VAL A 95 -17.06 12.09 -4.47
C VAL A 95 -16.88 13.55 -4.86
N ILE A 96 -16.58 14.41 -3.88
CA ILE A 96 -16.46 15.86 -4.12
C ILE A 96 -15.03 16.38 -4.06
N GLY A 97 -14.07 15.57 -3.60
CA GLY A 97 -12.66 15.96 -3.54
C GLY A 97 -11.76 14.77 -3.26
N ILE A 98 -10.46 14.97 -3.48
CA ILE A 98 -9.40 13.99 -3.20
C ILE A 98 -8.34 14.64 -2.32
N ARG A 99 -7.79 13.89 -1.37
CA ARG A 99 -6.62 14.28 -0.58
C ARG A 99 -5.52 13.25 -0.79
N SER A 100 -4.33 13.73 -1.10
CA SER A 100 -3.15 12.89 -1.15
C SER A 100 -1.91 13.57 -0.59
N ALA A 101 -0.87 12.79 -0.32
CA ALA A 101 0.45 13.38 -0.05
C ALA A 101 1.09 13.82 -1.37
N ILE A 102 0.99 12.97 -2.40
CA ILE A 102 1.66 13.14 -3.68
C ILE A 102 0.64 13.03 -4.83
N SER A 103 0.83 13.81 -5.90
CA SER A 103 0.13 13.59 -7.17
C SER A 103 1.03 13.91 -8.35
N THR A 104 0.82 13.29 -9.51
CA THR A 104 1.39 13.78 -10.77
C THR A 104 0.63 15.01 -11.26
N THR A 105 1.27 15.81 -12.10
CA THR A 105 0.68 17.06 -12.63
C THR A 105 -0.56 16.77 -13.47
N SER A 106 -0.52 15.72 -14.30
CA SER A 106 -1.62 15.29 -15.17
C SER A 106 -2.88 14.95 -14.37
N ALA A 107 -2.78 14.09 -13.36
CA ALA A 107 -3.93 13.72 -12.55
C ALA A 107 -4.42 14.85 -11.66
N TYR A 108 -3.51 15.68 -11.13
CA TYR A 108 -3.89 16.89 -10.41
C TYR A 108 -4.77 17.81 -11.27
N GLN A 109 -4.36 18.09 -12.51
CA GLN A 109 -5.11 18.91 -13.45
C GLN A 109 -6.44 18.26 -13.80
N GLU A 110 -6.43 16.96 -14.13
CA GLU A 110 -7.62 16.22 -14.51
C GLU A 110 -8.68 16.22 -13.39
N PHE A 111 -8.32 15.82 -12.17
CA PHE A 111 -9.26 15.80 -11.05
C PHE A 111 -9.77 17.19 -10.68
N ASN A 112 -8.94 18.22 -10.85
CA ASN A 112 -9.33 19.61 -10.60
C ASN A 112 -10.30 20.18 -11.64
N SER A 113 -10.39 19.57 -12.83
CA SER A 113 -11.34 19.98 -13.85
C SER A 113 -12.80 19.66 -13.48
N PHE A 114 -13.05 18.63 -12.66
CA PHE A 114 -14.42 18.15 -12.39
C PHE A 114 -14.79 17.98 -10.91
N LEU A 115 -13.83 17.92 -9.97
CA LEU A 115 -14.13 17.78 -8.54
C LEU A 115 -14.41 19.14 -7.87
N PRO A 116 -15.59 19.35 -7.24
CA PRO A 116 -15.94 20.62 -6.60
C PRO A 116 -14.94 21.11 -5.55
N LYS A 117 -14.39 20.21 -4.73
CA LYS A 117 -13.39 20.50 -3.69
C LYS A 117 -11.96 20.16 -4.12
N LYS A 118 -11.77 19.87 -5.41
CA LYS A 118 -10.47 19.62 -6.05
C LYS A 118 -9.70 18.44 -5.44
N LEU A 119 -8.65 18.04 -6.13
CA LEU A 119 -7.53 17.29 -5.54
C LEU A 119 -6.63 18.28 -4.80
N LYS A 120 -6.27 17.96 -3.56
CA LYS A 120 -5.21 18.66 -2.83
C LYS A 120 -4.12 17.65 -2.49
N CYS A 121 -2.88 18.00 -2.80
CA CYS A 121 -1.70 17.23 -2.49
C CYS A 121 -0.64 18.09 -1.81
N GLY A 122 0.25 17.47 -1.05
CA GLY A 122 1.42 18.13 -0.46
C GLY A 122 2.53 18.39 -1.49
N TYR A 123 2.66 17.51 -2.49
CA TYR A 123 3.70 17.59 -3.51
C TYR A 123 3.20 17.18 -4.89
N LEU A 124 3.66 17.88 -5.93
CA LEU A 124 3.42 17.55 -7.34
C LEU A 124 4.70 16.96 -7.95
N LEU A 125 4.60 15.74 -8.48
CA LEU A 125 5.69 15.07 -9.18
C LEU A 125 5.59 15.22 -10.70
N ALA A 126 6.74 15.05 -11.34
CA ALA A 126 6.83 14.88 -12.78
C ALA A 126 6.22 13.52 -13.21
N GLU A 127 5.75 13.46 -14.46
CA GLU A 127 5.03 12.30 -15.00
C GLU A 127 5.89 11.04 -15.13
N GLN A 128 7.22 11.17 -15.12
CA GLN A 128 8.14 10.03 -15.22
C GLN A 128 8.21 9.16 -13.96
N VAL A 129 7.59 9.57 -12.85
CA VAL A 129 7.57 8.77 -11.62
C VAL A 129 6.49 7.70 -11.74
N THR A 130 6.92 6.44 -11.69
CA THR A 130 6.04 5.27 -11.88
C THR A 130 5.63 4.61 -10.56
N ASP A 131 6.38 4.83 -9.49
CA ASP A 131 6.07 4.27 -8.18
C ASP A 131 6.50 5.21 -7.03
N GLN A 132 5.86 5.03 -5.86
CA GLN A 132 6.31 5.58 -4.59
C GLN A 132 6.74 4.42 -3.71
N ILE A 133 7.95 4.52 -3.18
CA ILE A 133 8.52 3.56 -2.26
C ILE A 133 8.80 4.30 -0.96
N CYS A 134 8.51 3.65 0.16
CA CYS A 134 8.83 4.20 1.47
C CYS A 134 9.96 3.39 2.10
N GLU A 135 10.63 3.98 3.09
CA GLU A 135 11.77 3.34 3.76
C GLU A 135 11.42 1.94 4.33
N ARG A 136 10.16 1.72 4.70
CA ARG A 136 9.63 0.43 5.15
C ARG A 136 9.88 -0.70 4.15
N ASP A 137 9.78 -0.41 2.86
CA ASP A 137 9.94 -1.37 1.77
C ASP A 137 11.38 -1.93 1.65
N PHE A 138 12.33 -1.30 2.33
CA PHE A 138 13.74 -1.70 2.37
C PHE A 138 14.10 -2.56 3.58
N TYR A 139 13.11 -2.96 4.38
CA TYR A 139 13.28 -3.92 5.47
C TYR A 139 12.68 -5.27 5.10
N PHE A 140 13.44 -6.32 5.38
CA PHE A 140 12.99 -7.69 5.23
C PHE A 140 11.87 -8.03 6.22
N GLY A 141 10.80 -8.68 5.77
CA GLY A 141 9.88 -9.40 6.66
C GLY A 141 8.93 -8.56 7.51
N ILE A 142 8.99 -7.22 7.46
CA ILE A 142 8.07 -6.39 8.25
C ILE A 142 6.72 -6.23 7.58
N ALA A 143 5.68 -5.95 8.36
CA ALA A 143 4.32 -5.81 7.86
C ALA A 143 4.25 -4.76 6.74
N GLN A 144 3.55 -5.08 5.65
CA GLN A 144 3.34 -4.17 4.53
C GLN A 144 4.63 -3.65 3.89
N SER A 145 5.73 -4.41 3.98
CA SER A 145 6.94 -4.21 3.21
C SER A 145 6.95 -5.09 1.96
N GLY A 146 7.58 -4.60 0.91
CA GLY A 146 7.92 -5.39 -0.26
C GLY A 146 6.76 -5.57 -1.23
N ILE A 147 7.11 -6.14 -2.38
CA ILE A 147 6.18 -6.28 -3.51
C ILE A 147 5.42 -7.59 -3.37
N SER A 148 4.12 -7.55 -3.62
CA SER A 148 3.30 -8.76 -3.77
C SER A 148 3.67 -9.49 -5.06
N ILE A 149 4.05 -10.76 -4.94
CA ILE A 149 4.29 -11.66 -6.07
C ILE A 149 3.36 -12.87 -5.97
N LEU A 150 2.89 -13.37 -7.13
CA LEU A 150 2.08 -14.59 -7.18
C LEU A 150 3.02 -15.80 -7.31
N GLY A 151 3.01 -16.69 -6.32
CA GLY A 151 3.73 -17.96 -6.35
C GLY A 151 3.10 -18.96 -7.30
N LYS A 152 3.86 -20.01 -7.66
CA LYS A 152 3.39 -21.11 -8.52
C LYS A 152 2.20 -21.88 -7.92
N ASP A 153 2.11 -21.88 -6.60
CA ASP A 153 1.03 -22.44 -5.78
C ASP A 153 -0.21 -21.53 -5.69
N LYS A 154 -0.23 -20.41 -6.42
CA LYS A 154 -1.25 -19.35 -6.37
C LYS A 154 -1.33 -18.61 -5.02
N THR A 155 -0.36 -18.81 -4.14
CA THR A 155 -0.23 -18.02 -2.90
C THR A 155 0.42 -16.68 -3.23
N ILE A 156 0.00 -15.61 -2.54
CA ILE A 156 0.69 -14.32 -2.61
C ILE A 156 1.83 -14.32 -1.60
N TYR A 157 3.04 -14.04 -2.08
CA TYR A 157 4.22 -13.81 -1.27
C TYR A 157 4.64 -12.34 -1.34
N LYS A 158 5.43 -11.90 -0.37
CA LYS A 158 6.17 -10.65 -0.43
C LYS A 158 7.60 -10.91 -0.87
N ALA A 159 8.10 -10.06 -1.76
CA ALA A 159 9.50 -10.01 -2.14
C ALA A 159 10.08 -8.65 -1.73
N PRO A 160 11.10 -8.62 -0.85
CA PRO A 160 11.92 -7.43 -0.66
C PRO A 160 12.43 -6.85 -1.97
N TYR A 161 12.65 -5.53 -2.01
CA TYR A 161 13.10 -4.83 -3.22
C TYR A 161 14.55 -5.13 -3.61
N PHE A 162 15.34 -5.71 -2.72
CA PHE A 162 16.77 -5.94 -2.87
C PHE A 162 17.12 -7.43 -3.10
N ILE A 163 18.33 -7.67 -3.57
CA ILE A 163 18.85 -9.01 -3.87
C ILE A 163 19.03 -9.80 -2.56
N PRO A 164 18.78 -11.12 -2.55
CA PRO A 164 18.41 -11.97 -3.69
C PRO A 164 16.90 -12.13 -3.91
N TYR A 165 16.08 -11.36 -3.22
CA TYR A 165 14.62 -11.52 -3.28
C TYR A 165 13.98 -10.74 -4.43
N GLY A 166 14.54 -9.59 -4.78
CA GLY A 166 14.05 -8.70 -5.84
C GLY A 166 15.18 -8.02 -6.60
N ASN A 167 14.79 -7.27 -7.65
CA ASN A 167 15.69 -6.44 -8.44
C ASN A 167 15.51 -4.96 -8.06
N PRO A 168 16.45 -4.34 -7.31
CA PRO A 168 16.28 -2.96 -6.86
C PRO A 168 16.39 -1.94 -7.99
N VAL A 169 17.01 -2.30 -9.12
CA VAL A 169 17.17 -1.42 -10.28
C VAL A 169 15.83 -1.22 -10.97
N GLU A 170 15.16 -2.32 -11.32
CA GLU A 170 13.85 -2.27 -11.96
C GLU A 170 12.75 -1.76 -11.02
N ARG A 171 12.81 -2.16 -9.74
CA ARG A 171 11.70 -1.99 -8.81
C ARG A 171 11.81 -0.73 -7.96
N ALA A 172 13.02 -0.25 -7.70
CA ALA A 172 13.28 0.92 -6.88
C ALA A 172 14.12 1.99 -7.58
N SER A 173 14.37 1.85 -8.89
CA SER A 173 15.18 2.79 -9.67
C SER A 173 16.58 3.02 -9.08
N ILE A 174 17.12 2.03 -8.37
CA ILE A 174 18.49 2.08 -7.86
C ILE A 174 19.45 1.97 -9.05
N PRO A 175 20.47 2.84 -9.18
CA PRO A 175 21.43 2.71 -10.27
C PRO A 175 22.11 1.34 -10.27
N GLU A 176 22.35 0.74 -11.45
CA GLU A 176 22.96 -0.61 -11.56
C GLU A 176 24.29 -0.71 -10.80
N ARG A 177 25.11 0.35 -10.83
CA ARG A 177 26.38 0.44 -10.11
C ARG A 177 26.24 0.35 -8.58
N ASP A 178 25.10 0.76 -8.04
CA ASP A 178 24.83 0.84 -6.59
C ASP A 178 24.01 -0.38 -6.10
N LYS A 179 23.62 -1.28 -7.00
CA LYS A 179 22.72 -2.42 -6.75
C LYS A 179 23.18 -3.33 -5.61
N LEU A 180 24.47 -3.69 -5.60
CA LEU A 180 25.04 -4.60 -4.59
C LEU A 180 25.15 -3.90 -3.23
N ASP A 181 25.70 -2.69 -3.20
CA ASP A 181 25.88 -1.91 -1.97
C ASP A 181 24.55 -1.53 -1.32
N PHE A 182 23.55 -1.18 -2.15
CA PHE A 182 22.18 -0.96 -1.70
C PHE A 182 21.59 -2.23 -1.07
N SER A 183 21.74 -3.39 -1.73
CA SER A 183 21.18 -4.65 -1.24
C SER A 183 21.84 -5.09 0.07
N LYS A 184 23.17 -4.95 0.16
CA LYS A 184 23.92 -5.13 1.40
C LYS A 184 23.35 -4.21 2.48
N SER A 185 23.28 -2.90 2.22
CA SER A 185 22.75 -1.94 3.19
C SER A 185 21.35 -2.32 3.73
N CYS A 186 20.44 -2.77 2.87
CA CYS A 186 19.12 -3.24 3.28
C CYS A 186 19.17 -4.50 4.18
N LEU A 187 20.02 -5.48 3.83
CA LEU A 187 20.25 -6.66 4.65
C LEU A 187 20.84 -6.30 6.01
N ALA A 188 21.84 -5.40 6.06
CA ALA A 188 22.42 -4.94 7.33
C ALA A 188 21.38 -4.30 8.25
N ARG A 189 20.58 -3.38 7.70
CA ARG A 189 19.51 -2.72 8.45
C ARG A 189 18.44 -3.69 8.93
N SER A 190 18.09 -4.66 8.09
CA SER A 190 17.16 -5.73 8.46
C SER A 190 17.72 -6.62 9.56
N MET A 191 19.01 -6.99 9.49
CA MET A 191 19.67 -7.75 10.55
C MET A 191 19.68 -7.01 11.87
N LEU A 192 19.98 -5.71 11.86
CA LEU A 192 19.94 -4.86 13.06
C LEU A 192 18.54 -4.83 13.68
N LEU A 193 17.52 -4.55 12.86
CA LEU A 193 16.13 -4.52 13.31
C LEU A 193 15.69 -5.84 13.94
N TRP A 194 15.89 -6.96 13.23
CA TRP A 194 15.44 -8.26 13.72
C TRP A 194 16.25 -8.78 14.91
N SER A 195 17.55 -8.48 14.97
CA SER A 195 18.36 -8.81 16.15
C SER A 195 17.86 -8.07 17.38
N GLU A 196 17.43 -6.81 17.22
CA GLU A 196 16.86 -6.02 18.31
C GLU A 196 15.48 -6.53 18.74
N ILE A 197 14.64 -6.95 17.78
CA ILE A 197 13.36 -7.62 18.08
C ILE A 197 13.59 -8.93 18.85
N GLU A 198 14.54 -9.77 18.42
CA GLU A 198 14.92 -11.00 19.14
C GLU A 198 15.39 -10.69 20.56
N ARG A 199 16.21 -9.65 20.74
CA ARG A 199 16.72 -9.21 22.04
C ARG A 199 15.60 -8.76 22.97
N LEU A 200 14.68 -7.92 22.49
CA LEU A 200 13.56 -7.39 23.27
C LEU A 200 12.51 -8.45 23.58
N SER A 201 12.22 -9.35 22.64
CA SER A 201 11.26 -10.44 22.80
C SER A 201 11.84 -11.66 23.54
N LYS A 202 13.15 -11.72 23.75
CA LYS A 202 13.89 -12.81 24.40
C LYS A 202 13.68 -14.18 23.72
N ARG A 203 13.41 -14.18 22.42
CA ARG A 203 13.28 -15.40 21.61
C ARG A 203 13.83 -15.19 20.20
N LYS A 204 14.13 -16.29 19.53
CA LYS A 204 14.39 -16.28 18.09
C LYS A 204 13.09 -16.04 17.33
N ILE A 205 13.19 -15.28 16.23
CA ILE A 205 12.08 -15.06 15.30
C ILE A 205 12.31 -15.97 14.10
N LEU A 206 11.33 -16.82 13.81
CA LEU A 206 11.30 -17.69 12.65
C LEU A 206 10.67 -16.98 11.45
N ILE A 207 10.91 -17.47 10.24
CA ILE A 207 10.25 -16.95 9.03
C ILE A 207 8.72 -17.08 9.14
N GLU A 208 8.20 -18.14 9.75
CA GLU A 208 6.76 -18.31 10.00
C GLU A 208 6.17 -17.31 11.00
N ASP A 209 7.00 -16.66 11.83
CA ASP A 209 6.55 -15.61 12.76
C ASP A 209 6.32 -14.27 12.04
N LEU A 210 6.78 -14.13 10.79
CA LEU A 210 6.66 -12.88 10.06
C LEU A 210 5.19 -12.58 9.72
N PRO A 211 4.79 -11.30 9.75
CA PRO A 211 3.42 -10.89 9.40
C PRO A 211 3.05 -11.19 7.94
N GLU A 212 4.04 -11.44 7.08
CA GLU A 212 3.87 -11.68 5.65
C GLU A 212 4.75 -12.85 5.22
N LYS A 213 4.23 -13.72 4.33
CA LYS A 213 5.02 -14.80 3.74
C LYS A 213 6.05 -14.25 2.78
N ILE A 214 7.33 -14.46 3.05
CA ILE A 214 8.40 -14.00 2.16
C ILE A 214 8.71 -15.06 1.12
N SER A 215 8.97 -14.64 -0.12
CA SER A 215 9.37 -15.55 -1.20
C SER A 215 10.78 -16.10 -1.00
N ASN A 216 11.02 -17.35 -1.42
CA ASN A 216 12.33 -18.00 -1.38
C ASN A 216 12.93 -18.14 0.04
N THR A 217 12.08 -18.41 1.03
CA THR A 217 12.48 -18.65 2.42
C THR A 217 11.92 -19.98 2.91
N ASP A 218 12.56 -20.56 3.93
CA ASP A 218 12.05 -21.73 4.66
C ASP A 218 11.42 -21.25 5.97
N ASP A 219 10.14 -21.59 6.17
CA ASP A 219 9.32 -21.17 7.30
C ASP A 219 9.96 -21.47 8.67
N LYS A 220 10.79 -22.52 8.75
CA LYS A 220 11.44 -22.95 10.00
C LYS A 220 12.81 -22.30 10.24
N GLU A 221 13.33 -21.50 9.32
CA GLU A 221 14.61 -20.81 9.52
C GLU A 221 14.45 -19.58 10.44
N GLU A 222 15.50 -19.27 11.22
CA GLU A 222 15.58 -18.01 11.96
C GLU A 222 15.83 -16.84 11.00
N VAL A 223 15.06 -15.75 11.14
CA VAL A 223 15.14 -14.57 10.28
C VAL A 223 16.56 -14.02 10.20
N VAL A 224 17.21 -13.79 11.35
CA VAL A 224 18.58 -13.24 11.40
C VAL A 224 19.59 -14.19 10.76
N LYS A 225 19.41 -15.51 10.91
CA LYS A 225 20.28 -16.52 10.30
C LYS A 225 20.13 -16.52 8.78
N THR A 226 18.90 -16.45 8.26
CA THR A 226 18.62 -16.35 6.83
C THR A 226 19.24 -15.09 6.24
N LEU A 227 19.08 -13.93 6.89
CA LEU A 227 19.67 -12.67 6.42
C LEU A 227 21.21 -12.72 6.37
N LYS A 228 21.87 -13.30 7.39
CA LYS A 228 23.32 -13.50 7.40
C LYS A 228 23.79 -14.45 6.31
N LYS A 229 23.01 -15.50 6.02
CA LYS A 229 23.28 -16.45 4.93
C LYS A 229 23.23 -15.73 3.58
N GLU A 230 22.21 -14.92 3.34
CA GLU A 230 22.09 -14.18 2.08
C GLU A 230 23.14 -13.07 1.95
N TRP A 231 23.49 -12.37 3.03
CA TRP A 231 24.58 -11.38 3.02
C TRP A 231 25.89 -11.98 2.51
N LYS A 232 26.23 -13.21 2.92
CA LYS A 232 27.47 -13.88 2.51
C LYS A 232 27.50 -14.30 1.05
N LYS A 233 26.35 -14.38 0.40
CA LYS A 233 26.23 -14.80 -1.01
C LYS A 233 26.35 -13.63 -1.99
N ILE A 234 26.23 -12.39 -1.51
CA ILE A 234 26.28 -11.15 -2.31
C ILE A 234 27.54 -10.33 -1.99
#